data_AF-A0A960IZV4-F1
#
_entry.id   AF-A0A960IZV4-F1
#
_cell.length_a   1.000
_cell.length_b   1.000
_cell.length_c   1.000
_cell.angle_alpha   90.00
_cell.angle_beta   90.00
_cell.angle_gamma   90.00
#
_symmetry.space_group_name_H-M   'P 1'
#
loop_
_entity.id
_entity.type
_entity.pdbx_description
1 polymer ?
#
loop_
_entity_poly.entity_id
_entity_poly.type
_entity_poly.pdbx_seq_one_letter_code
_entity_poly.pdbx_strand_id
1 'polypeptide(L)' 'MSKTSVEIDRDIARQAAEILGTTTLRDTIDASLREIVHARLRLELVDLLAQRDRFDFDAADEAWGSD' A
#
# COMPACT_ATOMS: atom_id res chain seq x y z
N MET A 1 9.87 1.41 17.07
CA MET A 1 10.09 0.09 16.43
C MET A 1 10.63 -0.88 17.45
N SER A 2 10.09 -2.10 17.49
CA SER A 2 10.68 -3.24 18.22
C SER A 2 11.72 -3.94 17.35
N LYS A 3 12.70 -4.60 17.99
CA LYS A 3 13.63 -5.51 17.31
C LYS A 3 13.12 -6.93 17.49
N THR A 4 13.04 -7.67 16.39
CA THR A 4 12.61 -9.07 16.39
C THR A 4 13.60 -9.88 15.57
N SER A 5 13.99 -11.05 16.06
CA SER A 5 14.81 -12.01 15.32
C SER A 5 13.88 -12.96 14.57
N VAL A 6 14.09 -13.10 13.26
CA VAL A 6 13.33 -14.01 12.40
C VAL A 6 14.30 -14.70 11.44
N GLU A 7 14.00 -15.95 11.09
CA GLU A 7 14.70 -16.64 10.01
C GLU A 7 14.03 -16.29 8.68
N ILE A 8 14.84 -15.95 7.69
CA ILE A 8 14.37 -15.51 6.37
C ILE A 8 15.21 -16.23 5.32
N ASP A 9 14.53 -16.75 4.30
CA ASP A 9 15.16 -17.23 3.08
C ASP A 9 15.86 -16.07 2.36
N ARG A 10 17.19 -16.16 2.24
CA ARG A 10 18.01 -15.10 1.65
C ARG A 10 17.79 -14.91 0.16
N ASP A 11 17.42 -15.95 -0.57
CA ASP A 11 17.17 -15.85 -2.00
C ASP A 11 15.83 -15.17 -2.27
N ILE A 12 14.81 -15.42 -1.44
CA ILE A 12 13.55 -14.68 -1.51
C ILE A 12 13.77 -13.22 -1.13
N ALA A 13 14.52 -12.96 -0.05
CA ALA A 13 14.80 -11.59 0.38
C ALA A 13 15.56 -10.79 -0.69
N ARG A 14 16.49 -11.42 -1.41
CA ARG A 14 17.21 -10.80 -2.52
C ARG A 14 16.28 -10.47 -3.69
N GLN A 15 15.42 -11.40 -4.09
CA GLN A 15 14.42 -11.14 -5.14
C GLN A 15 13.48 -10.00 -4.76
N ALA A 16 13.00 -9.98 -3.52
CA ALA A 16 12.18 -8.88 -3.02
C ALA A 16 12.94 -7.55 -3.06
N ALA A 17 14.22 -7.53 -2.68
CA ALA A 17 15.03 -6.32 -2.72
C ALA A 17 15.24 -5.80 -4.15
N GLU A 18 15.45 -6.69 -5.12
CA GLU A 18 15.55 -6.34 -6.54
C GLU A 18 14.24 -5.75 -7.08
N ILE A 19 13.09 -6.36 -6.74
CA ILE A 19 11.76 -5.88 -7.15
C ILE A 19 11.43 -4.52 -6.52
N LEU A 20 11.77 -4.34 -5.24
CA LEU A 20 11.42 -3.15 -4.46
C LEU A 20 12.46 -2.02 -4.57
N GLY A 21 13.62 -2.30 -5.18
CA GLY A 21 14.73 -1.33 -5.29
C GLY A 21 15.39 -0.99 -3.95
N THR A 22 15.38 -1.92 -2.98
CA THR A 22 15.93 -1.70 -1.64
C THR A 22 17.34 -2.28 -1.49
N THR A 23 18.14 -1.69 -0.59
CA THR A 23 19.56 -2.05 -0.43
C THR A 23 19.85 -2.83 0.85
N THR A 24 18.99 -2.72 1.87
CA THR A 24 19.14 -3.45 3.13
C THR A 24 17.99 -4.42 3.35
N LEU A 25 18.26 -5.53 4.07
CA LEU A 25 17.23 -6.50 4.44
C LEU A 25 16.09 -5.83 5.24
N ARG A 26 16.44 -4.91 6.13
CA ARG A 26 15.46 -4.16 6.92
C ARG A 26 14.53 -3.35 6.02
N ASP A 27 15.08 -2.59 5.08
CA ASP A 27 14.29 -1.75 4.19
C ASP A 27 13.43 -2.61 3.26
N THR A 28 13.96 -3.75 2.83
CA THR A 28 13.23 -4.73 2.04
C THR A 28 12.04 -5.28 2.81
N ILE A 29 12.21 -5.64 4.09
CA ILE A 29 11.12 -6.11 4.95
C ILE A 29 10.07 -5.02 5.16
N ASP A 30 10.50 -3.79 5.50
CA ASP A 30 9.58 -2.68 5.73
C ASP A 30 8.77 -2.34 4.46
N ALA A 31 9.45 -2.22 3.31
CA ALA A 31 8.82 -1.96 2.03
C ALA A 31 7.86 -3.08 1.61
N SER A 32 8.24 -4.34 1.79
CA SER A 32 7.36 -5.50 1.47
C SER A 32 6.08 -5.46 2.28
N LEU A 33 6.17 -5.20 3.58
CA LEU A 33 5.00 -5.13 4.46
C LEU A 33 4.08 -3.97 4.08
N ARG A 34 4.66 -2.79 3.78
CA ARG A 34 3.89 -1.63 3.31
C ARG A 34 3.18 -1.92 2.00
N GLU A 35 3.84 -2.60 1.06
CA GLU A 35 3.24 -2.90 -0.24
C GLU A 35 2.02 -3.81 -0.10
N ILE A 36 2.07 -4.82 0.78
CA ILE A 36 0.89 -5.67 1.07
C ILE A 36 -0.26 -4.85 1.65
N VAL A 37 0.03 -3.96 2.61
CA VAL A 37 -0.98 -3.08 3.19
C VAL A 37 -1.58 -2.16 2.12
N HIS A 38 -0.76 -1.52 1.30
CA HIS A 38 -1.22 -0.64 0.23
C HIS A 38 -2.02 -1.40 -0.82
N ALA A 39 -1.59 -2.61 -1.21
CA ALA A 39 -2.32 -3.45 -2.14
C ALA A 39 -3.74 -3.76 -1.62
N ARG A 40 -3.87 -4.08 -0.33
CA ARG A 40 -5.18 -4.30 0.29
C ARG A 40 -6.02 -3.03 0.32
N LEU A 41 -5.44 -1.89 0.72
CA LEU A 41 -6.14 -0.61 0.77
C LEU A 41 -6.59 -0.14 -0.62
N ARG A 42 -5.82 -0.39 -1.68
CA ARG A 42 -6.23 -0.11 -3.06
C ARG A 42 -7.49 -0.88 -3.45
N LEU A 43 -7.60 -2.15 -3.05
CA LEU A 43 -8.80 -2.95 -3.30
C LEU A 43 -10.01 -2.43 -2.50
N GLU A 44 -9.81 -2.13 -1.21
CA GLU A 44 -10.87 -1.56 -0.37
C GLU A 44 -11.37 -0.21 -0.90
N LEU A 45 -10.46 0.62 -1.41
CA LEU A 45 -10.81 1.88 -2.06
C LEU A 45 -11.67 1.64 -3.32
N VAL A 46 -11.30 0.67 -4.17
CA VAL A 46 -12.09 0.31 -5.35
C VAL A 46 -13.50 -0.15 -4.94
N ASP A 47 -13.61 -1.01 -3.93
CA ASP A 47 -14.90 -1.50 -3.43
C ASP A 47 -15.78 -0.37 -2.87
N LEU A 48 -15.15 0.61 -2.22
CA LEU A 48 -15.81 1.79 -1.67
C LEU A 48 -16.29 2.74 -2.77
N LEU A 49 -15.48 2.96 -3.82
CA LEU A 49 -15.86 3.80 -4.96
C LEU A 49 -16.92 3.13 -5.85
N ALA A 50 -16.96 1.80 -5.90
CA ALA A 50 -17.99 1.06 -6.63
C ALA A 50 -19.39 1.19 -5.99
N GLN A 51 -19.47 1.54 -4.70
CA GLN A 51 -20.73 1.86 -4.01
C GLN A 51 -21.18 3.27 -4.40
N ARG A 52 -21.73 3.40 -5.62
CA ARG A 52 -22.16 4.69 -6.20
C ARG A 52 -23.07 5.53 -5.31
N ASP A 53 -23.88 4.89 -4.46
CA ASP A 53 -24.86 5.59 -3.63
C ASP A 53 -24.27 6.13 -2.31
N ARG A 54 -22.99 5.87 -2.04
CA ARG A 54 -22.34 6.25 -0.79
C ARG A 54 -21.64 7.61 -0.85
N PHE A 55 -21.32 8.10 -2.05
CA PHE A 55 -20.64 9.37 -2.26
C PHE A 55 -21.41 10.20 -3.26
N ASP A 56 -21.87 11.36 -2.80
CA ASP A 56 -22.42 12.39 -3.67
C ASP A 56 -21.26 13.21 -4.24
N PHE A 57 -20.74 12.74 -5.37
CA PHE A 57 -19.63 13.41 -6.05
C PHE A 57 -20.06 14.74 -6.67
N ASP A 58 -21.35 14.91 -7.00
CA ASP A 58 -21.88 16.15 -7.55
C ASP A 58 -21.87 17.25 -6.47
N ALA A 59 -22.31 16.91 -5.25
CA ALA A 59 -22.21 17.82 -4.09
C ALA A 59 -20.75 18.14 -3.71
N ALA A 60 -19.84 17.19 -3.89
CA ALA A 60 -18.41 17.42 -3.63
C ALA A 60 -17.78 18.39 -4.65
N ASP A 61 -18.14 18.28 -5.93
CA ASP A 61 -17.66 19.14 -7.01
C ASP A 61 -18.20 20.58 -6.85
N GLU A 62 -19.47 20.71 -6.45
CA GLU A 62 -20.10 22.01 -6.17
C GLU A 62 -19.48 22.71 -4.95
N ALA A 63 -19.09 21.94 -3.91
CA ALA A 63 -18.46 22.47 -2.69
C ALA A 63 -17.00 22.90 -2.89
N TRP A 64 -16.26 22.27 -3.80
CA TRP A 64 -14.84 22.59 -4.05
C TRP A 64 -14.64 23.76 -5.02
N GLY A 65 -15.72 24.27 -5.63
CA GLY A 65 -15.70 25.46 -6.46
C GLY A 65 -14.92 25.24 -7.76
N SER A 66 -15.60 24.74 -8.79
CA SER A 66 -15.12 24.86 -10.16
C SER A 66 -15.03 26.34 -10.54
N ASP A 67 -13.82 26.80 -10.87
CA ASP A 67 -13.60 27.98 -11.70
C ASP A 67 -13.65 27.55 -13.19
#